data_AF-A0AAU9TNQ9-F1
#
_entry.id   AF-A0AAU9TNQ9-F1
#
_cell.length_a   1.000
_cell.length_b   1.000
_cell.length_c   1.000
_cell.angle_alpha   90.00
_cell.angle_beta   90.00
_cell.angle_gamma   90.00
#
_symmetry.space_group_name_H-M   'P 1'
#
loop_
_entity.id
_entity.type
_entity.pdbx_description
1 polymer ?
#
loop_
_entity_poly.entity_id
_entity_poly.type
_entity_poly.pdbx_seq_one_letter_code
_entity_poly.pdbx_strand_id
1 'polypeptide(L)'
;MEIIIDVQGFQGETFIAKELAWITIDQEIEEISSTVFKPPYSWDFQSLHYQRLNKAIIAACHKISWTQGQVAYNKLNQVIEKAVADKQFIYVKGLEKKP
;
A
#
# COMPACT_ATOMS: atom_id res chain seq x y z
N MET A 1 21.54 0.21 7.20
CA MET A 1 20.30 -0.38 6.65
C MET A 1 19.17 0.64 6.52
N GLU A 2 18.79 0.88 5.27
CA GLU A 2 17.75 1.80 4.83
C GLU A 2 16.57 1.00 4.27
N ILE A 3 15.39 1.62 4.23
CA ILE A 3 14.22 1.05 3.55
C ILE A 3 13.56 2.09 2.68
N ILE A 4 13.20 1.70 1.45
CA ILE A 4 12.34 2.49 0.56
C ILE A 4 10.98 1.82 0.53
N ILE A 5 9.93 2.56 0.86
CA ILE A 5 8.56 2.07 0.95
C ILE A 5 7.70 2.77 -0.10
N ASP A 6 6.85 2.00 -0.78
CA ASP A 6 5.73 2.51 -1.58
C ASP A 6 4.40 1.97 -1.05
N VAL A 7 3.38 2.82 -1.06
CA VAL A 7 2.02 2.44 -0.67
C VAL A 7 1.07 2.77 -1.81
N GLN A 8 0.34 1.77 -2.26
CA GLN A 8 -0.77 1.93 -3.20
C GLN A 8 -2.08 1.70 -2.46
N GLY A 9 -3.14 2.37 -2.89
CA GLY A 9 -4.40 2.31 -2.15
C GLY A 9 -5.57 2.95 -2.85
N PHE A 10 -6.68 2.89 -2.15
CA PHE A 10 -7.96 3.45 -2.57
C PHE A 10 -8.28 4.73 -1.81
N GLN A 11 -9.12 5.55 -2.42
CA GLN A 11 -9.70 6.71 -1.75
C GLN A 11 -10.91 6.30 -0.92
N GLY A 12 -10.95 6.76 0.33
CA GLY A 12 -12.14 6.78 1.19
C GLY A 12 -12.24 8.11 1.91
N GLU A 13 -12.98 8.13 3.03
CA GLU A 13 -12.91 9.26 3.99
C GLU A 13 -11.47 9.46 4.47
N THR A 14 -10.78 8.36 4.71
CA THR A 14 -9.33 8.28 4.83
C THR A 14 -8.75 7.44 3.70
N PHE A 15 -7.46 7.61 3.43
CA PHE A 15 -6.74 6.73 2.51
C PHE A 15 -6.79 5.27 2.99
N ILE A 16 -7.01 4.35 2.06
CA ILE A 16 -7.14 2.91 2.34
C ILE A 16 -5.97 2.20 1.68
N ALA A 17 -4.96 1.87 2.46
CA ALA A 17 -3.75 1.21 1.98
C ALA A 17 -4.08 -0.20 1.47
N LYS A 18 -3.78 -0.46 0.20
CA LYS A 18 -4.09 -1.71 -0.49
C LYS A 18 -2.87 -2.60 -0.69
N GLU A 19 -1.75 -1.99 -1.01
CA GLU A 19 -0.47 -2.66 -1.16
C GLU A 19 0.60 -1.85 -0.45
N LEU A 20 1.47 -2.56 0.27
CA LEU A 20 2.72 -2.05 0.81
C LEU A 20 3.85 -2.79 0.11
N ALA A 21 4.71 -2.06 -0.60
CA ALA A 21 5.91 -2.59 -1.22
C ALA A 21 7.15 -1.94 -0.58
N TRP A 22 8.23 -2.69 -0.44
CA TRP A 22 9.47 -2.13 0.08
C TRP A 22 10.72 -2.77 -0.50
N ILE A 23 11.81 -2.02 -0.41
CA ILE A 23 13.17 -2.46 -0.70
C ILE A 23 14.03 -2.14 0.51
N THR A 24 14.77 -3.14 1.02
CA THR A 24 15.79 -2.96 2.06
C THR A 24 17.15 -2.80 1.41
N ILE A 25 17.93 -1.81 1.85
CA ILE A 25 19.26 -1.50 1.31
C ILE A 25 20.29 -1.49 2.45
N ASP A 26 21.37 -2.24 2.28
CA ASP A 26 22.58 -2.15 3.10
C ASP A 26 23.81 -2.31 2.22
N GLN A 27 24.37 -1.18 1.75
CA GLN A 27 25.39 -1.08 0.69
C GLN A 27 24.91 -1.57 -0.70
N GLU A 28 24.13 -2.66 -0.74
CA GLU A 28 23.40 -3.20 -1.89
C GLU A 28 21.93 -3.49 -1.54
N ILE A 29 21.13 -3.93 -2.52
CA ILE A 29 19.74 -4.34 -2.29
C ILE A 29 19.73 -5.73 -1.62
N GLU A 30 19.17 -5.81 -0.42
CA GLU A 30 19.07 -7.07 0.33
C GLU A 30 17.73 -7.78 0.14
N GLU A 31 16.64 -7.01 0.09
CA GLU A 31 15.28 -7.54 0.03
C GLU A 31 14.41 -6.66 -0.86
N ILE A 32 13.56 -7.30 -1.67
CA ILE A 32 12.43 -6.68 -2.36
C ILE A 32 11.19 -7.48 -1.99
N SER A 33 10.17 -6.82 -1.46
CA SER A 33 8.96 -7.49 -0.99
C SER A 33 7.73 -6.61 -1.20
N SER A 34 6.56 -7.24 -1.31
CA SER A 34 5.29 -6.54 -1.28
C SER A 34 4.19 -7.37 -0.62
N THR A 35 3.20 -6.68 -0.08
CA THR A 35 2.05 -7.28 0.58
C THR A 35 0.77 -6.60 0.11
N VAL A 36 -0.17 -7.40 -0.43
CA VAL A 36 -1.52 -6.95 -0.80
C VAL A 36 -2.52 -7.33 0.28
N PHE A 37 -3.18 -6.33 0.84
CA PHE A 37 -4.15 -6.48 1.92
C PHE A 37 -5.56 -6.76 1.36
N LYS A 38 -6.29 -7.66 2.02
CA LYS A 38 -7.74 -7.80 1.87
C LYS A 38 -8.41 -6.48 2.23
N PRO A 39 -9.56 -6.16 1.63
CA PRO A 39 -10.26 -4.92 1.96
C PRO A 39 -10.72 -4.94 3.43
N PRO A 40 -10.73 -3.79 4.12
CA PRO A 40 -11.20 -3.70 5.50
C PRO A 40 -12.71 -3.95 5.62
N TYR A 41 -13.46 -3.80 4.53
CA TYR A 41 -14.92 -3.98 4.47
C TYR A 41 -15.38 -4.26 3.02
N SER A 42 -16.64 -4.68 2.85
CA SER A 42 -17.23 -4.94 1.53
C SER A 42 -17.27 -3.69 0.64
N TRP A 43 -17.11 -3.87 -0.68
CA TRP A 43 -17.21 -2.77 -1.66
C TRP A 43 -18.50 -1.97 -1.53
N ASP A 44 -19.60 -2.64 -1.22
CA ASP A 44 -20.94 -2.04 -1.14
C ASP A 44 -21.11 -1.07 0.02
N PHE A 45 -20.23 -1.11 1.02
CA PHE A 45 -20.21 -0.12 2.11
C PHE A 45 -19.54 1.20 1.70
N GLN A 46 -18.93 1.29 0.52
CA GLN A 46 -18.45 2.56 -0.02
C GLN A 46 -19.60 3.39 -0.59
N SER A 47 -19.52 4.71 -0.40
CA SER A 47 -20.41 5.64 -1.10
C SER A 47 -20.24 5.52 -2.62
N LEU A 48 -21.30 5.82 -3.37
CA LEU A 48 -21.25 5.81 -4.85
C LEU A 48 -20.15 6.73 -5.41
N HIS A 49 -19.82 7.81 -4.70
CA HIS A 49 -18.71 8.68 -5.02
C HIS A 49 -17.37 7.92 -5.01
N TYR A 50 -17.04 7.28 -3.88
CA TYR A 50 -15.78 6.53 -3.76
C TYR A 50 -15.74 5.31 -4.67
N GLN A 51 -16.87 4.63 -4.90
CA GLN A 51 -16.91 3.52 -5.85
C GLN A 51 -16.53 3.95 -7.27
N ARG A 52 -17.02 5.10 -7.75
CA ARG A 52 -16.67 5.63 -9.08
C ARG A 52 -15.21 6.04 -9.14
N LEU A 53 -14.72 6.76 -8.12
CA LEU A 53 -13.34 7.19 -8.05
C LEU A 53 -12.38 5.99 -8.02
N ASN A 54 -12.64 5.02 -7.16
CA ASN A 54 -11.82 3.83 -7.03
C ASN A 54 -11.87 2.96 -8.29
N LYS A 55 -13.00 2.88 -9.02
CA LYS A 55 -13.02 2.24 -10.35
C LYS A 55 -12.04 2.91 -11.32
N ALA A 56 -11.97 4.25 -11.31
CA ALA A 56 -11.01 4.97 -12.14
C ALA A 56 -9.56 4.71 -11.69
N ILE A 57 -9.29 4.69 -10.38
CA ILE A 57 -7.96 4.37 -9.82
C ILE A 57 -7.53 2.95 -10.21
N ILE A 58 -8.42 1.95 -10.11
CA ILE A 58 -8.14 0.58 -10.56
C ILE A 58 -7.76 0.60 -12.03
N ALA A 59 -8.53 1.28 -12.87
CA ALA A 59 -8.32 1.31 -14.31
C ALA A 59 -7.06 2.09 -14.72
N ALA A 60 -6.67 3.14 -14.01
CA ALA A 60 -5.62 4.06 -14.46
C ALA A 60 -4.28 3.89 -13.71
N CYS A 61 -4.30 3.44 -12.46
CA CYS A 61 -3.12 3.48 -11.59
C CYS A 61 -2.55 2.08 -11.32
N HIS A 62 -3.08 1.35 -10.33
CA HIS A 62 -2.42 0.17 -9.79
C HIS A 62 -2.97 -1.17 -10.29
N LYS A 63 -4.12 -1.21 -10.97
CA LYS A 63 -4.79 -2.45 -11.47
C LYS A 63 -5.19 -3.48 -10.40
N ILE A 64 -4.87 -3.24 -9.13
CA ILE A 64 -5.33 -4.04 -7.99
C ILE A 64 -6.84 -3.89 -7.78
N SER A 65 -7.60 -4.98 -7.79
CA SER A 65 -9.03 -4.97 -7.51
C SER A 65 -9.32 -4.80 -6.01
N TRP A 66 -10.52 -4.33 -5.67
CA TRP A 66 -10.92 -4.18 -4.26
C TRP A 66 -10.83 -5.48 -3.47
N THR A 67 -11.23 -6.60 -4.07
CA THR A 67 -11.32 -7.91 -3.42
C THR A 67 -10.01 -8.70 -3.38
N GLN A 68 -8.97 -8.25 -4.11
CA GLN A 68 -7.65 -8.88 -4.09
C GLN A 68 -6.98 -8.79 -2.71
N GLY A 69 -5.95 -9.61 -2.49
CA GLY A 69 -5.14 -9.60 -1.27
C GLY A 69 -5.33 -10.85 -0.42
N GLN A 70 -4.27 -11.20 0.29
CA GLN A 70 -4.20 -12.42 1.11
C GLN A 70 -4.09 -12.09 2.60
N VAL A 71 -3.48 -10.95 2.94
CA VAL A 71 -3.27 -10.51 4.32
C VAL A 71 -4.47 -9.72 4.82
N ALA A 72 -4.98 -10.03 6.01
CA ALA A 72 -6.10 -9.28 6.58
C ALA A 72 -5.72 -7.82 6.86
N TYR A 73 -6.63 -6.87 6.62
CA TYR A 73 -6.33 -5.44 6.75
C TYR A 73 -5.90 -5.03 8.17
N ASN A 74 -6.45 -5.70 9.19
CA ASN A 74 -6.06 -5.46 10.59
C ASN A 74 -4.60 -5.83 10.91
N LYS A 75 -3.87 -6.48 9.99
CA LYS A 75 -2.44 -6.78 10.10
C LYS A 75 -1.55 -5.70 9.53
N LEU A 76 -2.10 -4.65 8.93
CA LEU A 76 -1.33 -3.60 8.27
C LEU A 76 -0.26 -2.98 9.18
N ASN A 77 -0.63 -2.54 10.39
CA ASN A 77 0.34 -1.95 11.32
C ASN A 77 1.44 -2.95 11.70
N GLN A 78 1.09 -4.21 11.96
CA GLN A 78 2.06 -5.26 12.26
C GLN A 78 3.05 -5.49 11.10
N VAL A 79 2.57 -5.43 9.85
CA VAL A 79 3.44 -5.59 8.68
C VAL A 79 4.38 -4.38 8.54
N ILE A 80 3.86 -3.16 8.71
CA ILE A 80 4.68 -1.94 8.66
C ILE A 80 5.74 -1.96 9.76
N GLU A 81 5.34 -2.21 11.01
CA GLU A 81 6.24 -2.30 12.16
C GLU A 81 7.36 -3.32 11.91
N LYS A 82 7.01 -4.51 11.41
CA LYS A 82 8.00 -5.53 11.07
C LYS A 82 8.95 -5.09 9.95
N ALA A 83 8.44 -4.42 8.92
CA ALA A 83 9.28 -3.95 7.81
C ALA A 83 10.30 -2.89 8.26
N VAL A 84 9.94 -2.06 9.25
CA VAL A 84 10.76 -0.91 9.68
C VAL A 84 11.54 -1.13 10.99
N ALA A 85 11.31 -2.23 11.71
CA ALA A 85 11.79 -2.46 13.09
C ALA A 85 13.28 -2.18 13.33
N ASP A 86 14.13 -2.39 12.31
CA ASP A 86 15.59 -2.26 12.40
C ASP A 86 16.17 -1.29 11.35
N LYS A 87 15.33 -0.42 10.79
CA LYS A 87 15.71 0.51 9.71
C LYS A 87 16.05 1.88 10.29
N GLN A 88 17.23 2.41 9.95
CA GLN A 88 17.65 3.73 10.41
C GLN A 88 16.99 4.86 9.62
N PHE A 89 16.79 4.63 8.31
CA PHE A 89 16.20 5.60 7.40
C PHE A 89 15.04 4.95 6.66
N ILE A 90 13.89 5.63 6.68
CA ILE A 90 12.67 5.22 5.98
C ILE A 90 12.40 6.26 4.90
N TYR A 91 12.61 5.88 3.65
CA TYR A 91 12.25 6.67 2.50
C TYR A 91 10.88 6.24 2.02
N VAL A 92 9.98 7.20 1.79
CA VAL A 92 8.66 6.93 1.25
C VAL A 92 8.59 7.50 -0.17
N LYS A 93 8.26 6.66 -1.13
CA LYS A 93 8.13 7.06 -2.54
C LYS A 93 6.89 7.94 -2.73
N GLY A 94 7.09 9.24 -2.59
CA GLY A 94 6.04 10.27 -2.63
C GLY A 94 6.22 11.26 -3.77
N LEU A 95 6.80 12.44 -3.48
CA LEU A 95 6.90 13.60 -4.38
C LEU A 95 7.52 13.32 -5.75
N GLU A 96 8.28 12.24 -5.89
CA GLU A 96 8.85 11.73 -7.16
C GLU A 96 7.80 11.17 -8.13
N LYS A 97 6.55 10.97 -7.69
CA LYS A 97 5.40 10.59 -8.53
C LYS A 97 4.64 11.79 -9.11
N LYS A 98 5.07 13.02 -8.84
CA LYS A 98 4.54 14.19 -9.54
C LYS A 98 5.22 14.28 -10.92
N PRO A 99 4.45 14.32 -12.03
CA PRO A 99 5.02 14.56 -13.35
C PRO A 99 5.67 15.94 -13.47
#